data_AF-A0A7X6P3V5-F1
#
_entry.id   AF-A0A7X6P3V5-F1
#
_cell.length_a   1.000
_cell.length_b   1.000
_cell.length_c   1.000
_cell.angle_alpha   90.00
_cell.angle_beta   90.00
_cell.angle_gamma   90.00
#
_symmetry.space_group_name_H-M   'P 1'
#
loop_
_entity.id
_entity.type
_entity.pdbx_description
1 polymer ?
#
loop_
_entity_poly.entity_id
_entity_poly.type
_entity_poly.pdbx_seq_one_letter_code
_entity_poly.pdbx_strand_id
1 'polypeptide(L)'
;MSVDSGNDNEVTSSNVFGPRAMAAALVKRPAMYLGSPPTHERAAAFIGGFDMALIMAGSSTSLRPEHYELLERPAVDGQVSAEQELAHIRSLLPVFESLFTTAAQIKSERQDEQR
;
A
#
# COMPACT_ATOMS: atom_id res chain seq x y z
N MET A 1 42.58 9.36 26.55
CA MET A 1 41.28 8.73 26.86
C MET A 1 40.42 8.89 25.62
N SER A 2 40.32 7.82 24.83
CA SER A 2 39.44 7.77 23.66
C SER A 2 38.01 7.56 24.13
N VAL A 3 37.11 8.47 23.75
CA VAL A 3 35.68 8.22 23.75
C VAL A 3 35.29 7.91 22.32
N ASP A 4 35.28 6.61 22.05
CA ASP A 4 34.49 5.99 21.01
C ASP A 4 33.07 5.82 21.54
N SER A 5 32.08 6.26 20.75
CA SER A 5 30.88 5.47 20.43
C SER A 5 29.87 6.43 19.82
N GLY A 6 29.85 6.42 18.48
CA GLY A 6 28.77 6.98 17.70
C GLY A 6 27.44 6.36 18.10
N ASN A 7 26.42 7.19 18.11
CA ASN A 7 25.08 6.76 17.80
C ASN A 7 24.48 7.86 16.93
N ASP A 8 25.18 8.12 15.83
CA ASP A 8 24.54 8.71 14.67
C ASP A 8 23.43 7.75 14.32
N ASN A 9 22.22 8.25 14.52
CA ASN A 9 20.96 7.65 14.15
C ASN A 9 21.02 7.45 12.63
N GLU A 10 21.68 6.37 12.19
CA GLU A 10 21.64 5.85 10.84
C GLU A 10 20.20 5.40 10.61
N VAL A 11 19.35 6.39 10.34
CA VAL A 11 18.21 6.25 9.47
C VAL A 11 18.81 5.88 8.12
N THR A 12 19.17 4.61 7.99
CA THR A 12 19.60 4.01 6.75
C THR A 12 18.48 4.33 5.75
N SER A 13 18.87 5.04 4.70
CA SER A 13 18.04 5.43 3.57
C SER A 13 17.36 4.24 2.86
N SER A 14 17.64 3.00 3.29
CA SER A 14 16.98 1.77 2.85
C SER A 14 15.51 1.68 3.29
N ASN A 15 15.09 2.33 4.39
CA ASN A 15 13.71 2.26 4.88
C ASN A 15 12.74 3.30 4.30
N VAL A 16 13.22 4.26 3.50
CA VAL A 16 12.38 5.35 2.95
C VAL A 16 11.55 4.91 1.73
N PHE A 17 11.93 3.80 1.08
CA PHE A 17 11.32 3.33 -0.17
C PHE A 17 10.75 1.90 -0.10
N GLY A 18 10.59 1.34 1.11
CA GLY A 18 10.02 0.01 1.29
C GLY A 18 8.51 -0.05 0.99
N PRO A 19 7.93 -1.25 0.83
CA PRO A 19 6.50 -1.47 0.58
C PRO A 19 5.57 -0.67 1.51
N ARG A 20 5.92 -0.66 2.81
CA ARG A 20 5.19 0.06 3.84
C ARG A 20 5.24 1.57 3.66
N ALA A 21 6.40 2.11 3.29
CA ALA A 21 6.57 3.53 3.03
C ALA A 21 5.76 3.96 1.79
N MET A 22 5.69 3.12 0.74
CA MET A 22 4.85 3.36 -0.42
C MET A 22 3.35 3.36 -0.06
N ALA A 23 2.90 2.39 0.74
CA ALA A 23 1.52 2.35 1.22
C ALA A 23 1.16 3.61 2.02
N ALA A 24 2.03 4.02 2.94
CA ALA A 24 1.87 5.24 3.73
C ALA A 24 1.85 6.51 2.86
N ALA A 25 2.70 6.58 1.83
CA ALA A 25 2.72 7.72 0.90
C ALA A 25 1.43 7.81 0.09
N LEU A 26 0.90 6.66 -0.36
CA LEU A 26 -0.36 6.58 -1.11
C LEU A 26 -1.51 7.13 -0.27
N VAL A 27 -1.73 6.62 0.95
CA VAL A 27 -2.85 7.08 1.79
C VAL A 27 -2.68 8.51 2.32
N LYS A 28 -1.43 9.01 2.39
CA LYS A 28 -1.14 10.41 2.74
C LYS A 28 -1.51 11.38 1.62
N ARG A 29 -1.35 10.97 0.36
CA ARG A 29 -1.57 11.81 -0.83
C ARG A 29 -2.33 11.06 -1.93
N PRO A 30 -3.56 10.58 -1.66
CA PRO A 30 -4.24 9.63 -2.53
C PRO A 30 -4.54 10.19 -3.92
N ALA A 31 -4.79 11.50 -4.04
CA ALA A 31 -5.04 12.13 -5.33
C ALA A 31 -3.89 11.99 -6.34
N MET A 32 -2.64 11.85 -5.87
CA MET A 32 -1.48 11.67 -6.76
C MET A 32 -1.40 10.27 -7.36
N TYR A 33 -2.00 9.27 -6.70
CA TYR A 33 -1.91 7.86 -7.10
C TYR A 33 -3.22 7.33 -7.68
N LEU A 34 -4.36 7.80 -7.16
CA LEU A 34 -5.70 7.34 -7.54
C LEU A 34 -6.44 8.33 -8.47
N GLY A 35 -5.85 9.52 -8.66
CA GLY A 35 -6.47 10.65 -9.38
C GLY A 35 -7.36 11.52 -8.48
N SER A 36 -7.73 12.70 -9.01
CA SER A 36 -8.56 13.68 -8.31
C SER A 36 -9.99 13.71 -8.89
N PRO A 37 -11.04 13.70 -8.05
CA PRO A 37 -11.00 13.50 -6.61
C PRO A 37 -10.63 12.04 -6.26
N PRO A 38 -9.92 11.81 -5.14
CA PRO A 38 -9.69 10.46 -4.65
C PRO A 38 -11.00 9.93 -4.05
N THR A 39 -11.52 8.81 -4.57
CA THR A 39 -12.74 8.16 -4.08
C THR A 39 -12.46 6.71 -3.71
N HIS A 40 -13.32 6.14 -2.88
CA HIS A 40 -13.34 4.74 -2.54
C HIS A 40 -13.40 3.86 -3.80
N GLU A 41 -14.23 4.19 -4.80
CA GLU A 41 -14.29 3.39 -6.03
C GLU A 41 -12.95 3.39 -6.78
N ARG A 42 -12.24 4.52 -6.82
CA ARG A 42 -10.91 4.61 -7.43
C ARG A 42 -9.88 3.79 -6.66
N ALA A 43 -9.95 3.80 -5.32
CA ALA A 43 -9.10 2.96 -4.49
C ALA A 43 -9.38 1.47 -4.72
N ALA A 44 -10.66 1.07 -4.72
CA ALA A 44 -11.07 -0.31 -4.98
C ALA A 44 -10.65 -0.80 -6.37
N ALA A 45 -10.81 0.05 -7.40
CA ALA A 45 -10.37 -0.25 -8.76
C ALA A 45 -8.85 -0.40 -8.84
N PHE A 46 -8.09 0.48 -8.19
CA PHE A 46 -6.63 0.34 -8.09
C PHE A 46 -6.25 -0.98 -7.42
N ILE A 47 -6.85 -1.30 -6.28
CA ILE A 47 -6.54 -2.50 -5.50
C ILE A 47 -6.83 -3.77 -6.32
N GLY A 48 -8.02 -3.86 -6.93
CA GLY A 48 -8.39 -5.01 -7.75
C GLY A 48 -7.49 -5.16 -9.00
N GLY A 49 -7.18 -4.06 -9.68
CA GLY A 49 -6.29 -4.08 -10.83
C GLY A 49 -4.85 -4.48 -10.47
N PHE A 50 -4.35 -3.98 -9.34
CA PHE A 50 -3.01 -4.29 -8.86
C PHE A 50 -2.90 -5.75 -8.39
N ASP A 51 -3.87 -6.25 -7.61
CA ASP A 51 -3.91 -7.65 -7.18
C ASP A 51 -3.95 -8.60 -8.38
N MET A 52 -4.78 -8.30 -9.38
CA MET A 52 -4.84 -9.09 -10.62
C MET A 52 -3.49 -9.08 -11.36
N ALA A 53 -2.81 -7.93 -11.42
CA ALA A 53 -1.48 -7.85 -12.04
C ALA A 53 -0.45 -8.71 -11.30
N LEU A 54 -0.50 -8.79 -9.97
CA LEU A 54 0.36 -9.67 -9.16
C LEU A 54 0.06 -11.15 -9.42
N ILE A 55 -1.23 -11.51 -9.48
CA ILE A 55 -1.66 -12.87 -9.83
C ILE A 55 -1.13 -13.27 -11.20
N MET A 56 -1.25 -12.39 -12.20
CA MET A 56 -0.70 -12.60 -13.54
C MET A 56 0.84 -12.66 -13.55
N ALA A 57 1.50 -12.07 -12.55
CA ALA A 57 2.93 -12.15 -12.34
C ALA A 57 3.37 -13.43 -11.59
N GLY A 58 2.43 -14.30 -11.21
CA GLY A 58 2.70 -15.62 -10.63
C GLY A 58 2.44 -15.73 -9.12
N SER A 59 1.94 -14.69 -8.45
CA SER A 59 1.54 -14.81 -7.05
C SER A 59 0.14 -15.41 -6.89
N SER A 60 -0.17 -15.87 -5.68
CA SER A 60 -1.57 -15.92 -5.22
C SER A 60 -2.10 -14.50 -4.99
N THR A 61 -3.40 -14.35 -4.73
CA THR A 61 -3.93 -13.05 -4.28
C THR A 61 -3.17 -12.56 -3.04
N SER A 62 -2.91 -11.26 -3.01
CA SER A 62 -2.34 -10.53 -1.87
C SER A 62 -3.41 -10.14 -0.85
N LEU A 63 -4.68 -10.36 -1.18
CA LEU A 63 -5.81 -10.02 -0.33
C LEU A 63 -6.12 -11.17 0.64
N ARG A 64 -6.29 -10.82 1.91
CA ARG A 64 -6.70 -11.74 2.97
C ARG A 64 -8.19 -11.56 3.25
N PRO A 65 -8.87 -12.55 3.86
CA PRO A 65 -10.29 -12.43 4.23
C PRO A 65 -10.65 -11.09 4.90
N GLU A 66 -9.83 -10.65 5.87
CA GLU A 66 -10.01 -9.39 6.59
C GLU A 66 -9.87 -8.13 5.73
N HIS A 67 -9.23 -8.22 4.55
CA HIS A 67 -9.13 -7.08 3.63
C HIS A 67 -10.43 -6.84 2.87
N TYR A 68 -11.23 -7.89 2.63
CA TYR A 68 -12.49 -7.73 1.90
C TYR A 68 -13.50 -6.91 2.69
N GLU A 69 -13.55 -7.06 4.01
CA GLU A 69 -14.38 -6.23 4.89
C GLU A 69 -14.00 -4.75 4.80
N LEU A 70 -12.72 -4.42 4.62
CA LEU A 70 -12.26 -3.04 4.45
C LEU A 70 -12.58 -2.46 3.07
N LEU A 71 -12.74 -3.32 2.06
CA LEU A 71 -13.07 -2.94 0.68
C LEU A 71 -14.57 -2.79 0.45
N GLU A 72 -15.39 -3.32 1.35
CA GLU A 72 -16.81 -3.07 1.34
C GLU A 72 -17.06 -1.60 1.66
N ARG A 73 -17.70 -0.89 0.72
CA ARG A 73 -18.10 0.49 0.97
C ARG A 73 -19.14 0.47 2.10
N PRO A 74 -18.94 1.22 3.20
CA PRO A 74 -19.98 1.37 4.20
C PRO A 74 -21.26 1.88 3.54
N ALA A 75 -22.41 1.30 3.89
CA ALA A 75 -23.70 1.82 3.46
C ALA A 75 -23.88 3.21 4.10
N VAL A 76 -23.70 4.27 3.31
CA VAL A 76 -23.95 5.64 3.76
C VAL A 76 -25.23 6.13 3.10
N ASP A 77 -26.20 6.55 3.90
CA ASP A 77 -27.40 7.20 3.40
C ASP A 77 -27.04 8.62 2.90
N GLY A 78 -27.07 8.83 1.58
CA GLY A 78 -26.82 10.13 0.96
C GLY A 78 -25.43 10.30 0.32
N GLN A 79 -25.03 11.55 0.06
CA GLN A 79 -23.74 11.85 -0.56
C GLN A 79 -22.59 11.69 0.45
N VAL A 80 -21.56 10.93 0.08
CA VAL A 80 -20.33 10.79 0.86
C VAL A 80 -19.50 12.07 0.73
N SER A 81 -19.07 12.63 1.85
CA SER A 81 -18.21 13.84 1.85
C SER A 81 -16.78 13.50 1.43
N ALA A 82 -16.05 14.50 0.91
CA ALA A 82 -14.64 14.31 0.56
C ALA A 82 -13.78 13.86 1.76
N GLU A 83 -14.15 14.28 2.97
CA GLU A 83 -13.44 13.90 4.20
C GLU A 83 -13.71 12.44 4.57
N GLN A 84 -14.95 11.96 4.38
CA GLN A 84 -15.31 10.54 4.54
C GLN A 84 -14.61 9.67 3.50
N GLU A 85 -14.56 10.10 2.22
CA GLU A 85 -13.80 9.41 1.17
C GLU A 85 -12.32 9.28 1.55
N LEU A 86 -11.70 10.36 2.03
CA LEU A 86 -10.31 10.33 2.49
C LEU A 86 -10.12 9.43 3.72
N ALA A 87 -11.08 9.41 4.65
CA ALA A 87 -11.02 8.53 5.81
C ALA A 87 -11.08 7.05 5.41
N HIS A 88 -11.98 6.69 4.49
CA HIS A 88 -12.06 5.32 3.95
C HIS A 88 -10.77 4.94 3.21
N ILE A 89 -10.20 5.83 2.39
CA ILE A 89 -8.95 5.52 1.70
C ILE A 89 -7.79 5.31 2.70
N ARG A 90 -7.79 6.05 3.81
CA ARG A 90 -6.79 5.86 4.88
C ARG A 90 -6.96 4.53 5.61
N SER A 91 -8.19 4.05 5.81
CA SER A 91 -8.42 2.74 6.45
C SER A 91 -7.97 1.56 5.58
N LEU A 92 -7.81 1.77 4.27
CA LEU A 92 -7.27 0.78 3.33
C LEU A 92 -5.73 0.59 3.43
N LEU A 93 -5.04 1.30 4.34
CA LEU A 93 -3.58 1.17 4.52
C LEU A 93 -3.10 -0.30 4.61
N PRO A 94 -3.72 -1.20 5.42
CA PRO A 94 -3.28 -2.60 5.50
C PRO A 94 -3.40 -3.35 4.16
N VAL A 95 -4.37 -2.99 3.33
CA VAL A 95 -4.58 -3.58 2.01
C VAL A 95 -3.44 -3.17 1.07
N PHE A 96 -3.09 -1.88 1.04
CA PHE A 96 -1.96 -1.38 0.26
C PHE A 96 -0.61 -1.94 0.75
N GLU A 97 -0.41 -2.07 2.06
CA GLU A 97 0.78 -2.70 2.63
C GLU A 97 0.94 -4.15 2.14
N SER A 98 -0.16 -4.92 2.08
CA SER A 98 -0.16 -6.30 1.58
C SER A 98 0.26 -6.36 0.11
N LEU A 99 -0.40 -5.56 -0.75
CA LEU A 99 -0.12 -5.53 -2.20
C LEU A 99 1.34 -5.19 -2.49
N PHE A 100 1.87 -4.12 -1.88
CA PHE A 100 3.24 -3.70 -2.13
C PHE A 100 4.25 -4.68 -1.54
N THR A 101 3.91 -5.38 -0.46
CA THR A 101 4.80 -6.40 0.13
C THR A 101 4.89 -7.60 -0.82
N THR A 102 3.78 -8.08 -1.35
CA THR A 102 3.79 -9.16 -2.35
C THR A 102 4.54 -8.75 -3.62
N ALA A 103 4.34 -7.51 -4.10
CA ALA A 103 5.10 -7.01 -5.25
C ALA A 103 6.63 -7.04 -5.02
N ALA A 104 7.07 -6.67 -3.82
CA ALA A 104 8.49 -6.72 -3.46
C ALA A 104 9.02 -8.16 -3.34
N GLN A 105 8.20 -9.10 -2.84
CA GLN A 105 8.54 -10.52 -2.77
C GLN A 105 8.74 -11.12 -4.17
N ILE A 106 7.78 -10.93 -5.08
CA ILE A 106 7.89 -11.39 -6.48
C ILE A 106 9.17 -10.84 -7.13
N LYS A 107 9.47 -9.56 -6.90
CA LYS A 107 10.70 -8.95 -7.42
C LYS A 107 11.96 -9.63 -6.87
N SER A 108 11.98 -9.94 -5.57
CA SER A 108 13.12 -10.60 -4.92
C SER A 108 13.32 -12.02 -5.48
N GLU A 109 12.26 -12.82 -5.55
CA GLU A 109 12.30 -14.20 -6.04
C GLU A 109 12.85 -14.27 -7.47
N ARG A 110 12.39 -13.38 -8.35
CA ARG A 110 12.90 -13.31 -9.74
C ARG A 110 14.36 -12.85 -9.85
N GLN A 111 14.86 -12.07 -8.89
CA GLN A 111 16.27 -11.68 -8.88
C GLN A 111 17.17 -12.84 -8.45
N ASP A 112 16.68 -13.68 -7.55
CA ASP A 112 17.40 -14.86 -7.09
C ASP A 112 17.44 -15.95 -8.19
N GLU A 113 16.40 -16.09 -8.99
CA GLU A 113 16.37 -17.01 -10.16
C GLU A 113 17.34 -16.63 -11.30
N GLN A 114 17.77 -15.37 -11.35
CA GLN A 114 18.67 -14.84 -12.40
C GLN A 114 20.15 -14.87 -12.00
N ARG A 115 20.49 -15.38 -10.81
CA ARG A 115 21.86 -15.49 -10.29
C ARG A 115 22.38 -16.92 -10.37
#